data_AF-A0A2P8DNI6-F1
#
_entry.id   AF-A0A2P8DNI6-F1
#
_cell.length_a   1.000
_cell.length_b   1.000
_cell.length_c   1.000
_cell.angle_alpha   90.00
_cell.angle_beta   90.00
_cell.angle_gamma   90.00
#
_symmetry.space_group_name_H-M   'P 1'
#
loop_
_entity.id
_entity.type
_entity.pdbx_description
1 polymer ?
#
loop_
_entity_poly.entity_id
_entity_poly.type
_entity_poly.pdbx_seq_one_letter_code
_entity_poly.pdbx_strand_id
1 'polypeptide(L)'
;MTEEAGKHTPASFTRLVVGKEAERRRTVVHWDMSVPDHVPGEIRHAVFHVADRGWCVWATTSDEEIVTPAERDFYPLDDVLPDRWSRVGWHGVRVPASTAAPR
;
A
#
# COMPACT_ATOMS: atom_id res chain seq x y z
N MET A 1 13.61 6.50 33.27
CA MET A 1 13.61 5.61 32.09
C MET A 1 12.66 6.25 31.09
N THR A 2 13.22 6.96 30.12
CA THR A 2 12.45 7.65 29.08
C THR A 2 11.97 6.59 28.09
N GLU A 3 10.66 6.43 27.98
CA GLU A 3 10.05 5.61 26.92
C GLU A 3 10.46 6.21 25.57
N GLU A 4 11.33 5.51 24.83
CA GLU A 4 11.57 5.85 23.43
C GLU A 4 10.28 5.55 22.66
N ALA A 5 9.47 6.58 22.45
CA ALA A 5 8.36 6.54 21.52
C ALA A 5 8.93 6.19 20.13
N GLY A 6 8.88 4.90 19.76
CA GLY A 6 9.45 4.37 18.55
C GLY A 6 8.92 5.11 17.33
N LYS A 7 9.76 5.89 16.66
CA LYS A 7 9.40 6.61 15.44
C LYS A 7 9.05 5.58 14.36
N HIS A 8 7.77 5.49 14.01
CA HIS A 8 7.37 4.75 12.82
C HIS A 8 7.95 5.41 11.57
N THR A 9 8.41 4.61 10.61
CA THR A 9 8.70 5.05 9.24
C THR A 9 7.45 4.85 8.39
N PRO A 10 7.32 5.50 7.21
CA PRO A 10 6.22 5.20 6.30
C PRO A 10 6.10 3.69 6.00
N ALA A 11 7.22 2.99 5.85
CA ALA A 11 7.23 1.54 5.64
C ALA A 11 6.72 0.76 6.86
N SER A 12 7.23 1.04 8.07
CA SER A 12 6.79 0.29 9.26
C SER A 12 5.35 0.59 9.65
N PHE A 13 4.89 1.83 9.44
CA PHE A 13 3.49 2.21 9.64
C PHE A 13 2.58 1.56 8.60
N THR A 14 2.96 1.57 7.32
CA THR A 14 2.16 0.92 6.26
C THR A 14 2.06 -0.58 6.49
N ARG A 15 3.17 -1.26 6.83
CA ARG A 15 3.17 -2.70 7.19
C ARG A 15 2.22 -3.01 8.35
N LEU A 16 2.18 -2.16 9.39
CA LEU A 16 1.25 -2.32 10.52
C LEU A 16 -0.22 -2.19 10.08
N VAL A 17 -0.55 -1.16 9.30
CA VAL A 17 -1.93 -0.90 8.83
C VAL A 17 -2.39 -1.99 7.86
N VAL A 18 -1.57 -2.29 6.85
CA VAL A 18 -1.86 -3.30 5.84
C VAL A 18 -1.93 -4.69 6.48
N GLY A 19 -1.11 -4.98 7.50
CA GLY A 19 -1.17 -6.26 8.22
C GLY A 19 -2.54 -6.50 8.86
N LYS A 20 -3.10 -5.49 9.54
CA LYS A 20 -4.44 -5.57 10.13
C LYS A 20 -5.54 -5.73 9.08
N GLU A 21 -5.44 -4.98 7.97
CA GLU A 21 -6.42 -5.06 6.89
C GLU A 21 -6.36 -6.38 6.14
N ALA A 22 -5.15 -6.91 5.88
CA ALA A 22 -4.94 -8.20 5.27
C ALA A 22 -5.50 -9.33 6.12
N GLU A 23 -5.24 -9.32 7.44
CA GLU A 23 -5.82 -10.28 8.38
C GLU A 23 -7.36 -10.23 8.37
N ARG A 24 -7.93 -9.02 8.46
CA ARG A 24 -9.39 -8.80 8.40
C ARG A 24 -10.01 -9.35 7.12
N ARG A 25 -9.32 -9.22 5.99
CA ARG A 25 -9.76 -9.67 4.65
C ARG A 25 -9.36 -11.11 4.32
N ARG A 26 -8.63 -11.79 5.20
CA ARG A 26 -8.03 -13.12 4.96
C ARG A 26 -7.11 -13.15 3.74
N THR A 27 -6.41 -12.04 3.49
CA THR A 27 -5.43 -11.87 2.42
C THR A 27 -4.04 -12.19 2.94
N VAL A 28 -3.26 -12.98 2.21
CA VAL A 28 -1.87 -13.28 2.57
C VAL A 28 -0.94 -12.31 1.87
N VAL A 29 -0.19 -11.55 2.67
CA VAL A 29 0.82 -10.59 2.19
C VAL A 29 2.21 -11.06 2.60
N HIS A 30 3.12 -11.13 1.63
CA HIS A 30 4.52 -11.46 1.84
C HIS A 30 5.34 -10.19 2.06
N TRP A 31 5.86 -10.04 3.28
CA TRP A 31 6.48 -8.80 3.73
C TRP A 31 7.98 -8.70 3.51
N ASP A 32 8.64 -9.85 3.39
CA ASP A 32 10.10 -9.95 3.36
C ASP A 32 10.60 -10.26 1.93
N MET A 33 9.71 -10.18 0.93
CA MET A 33 10.08 -10.24 -0.47
C MET A 33 10.68 -8.92 -0.95
N SER A 34 11.74 -8.98 -1.74
CA SER A 34 12.37 -7.81 -2.33
C SER A 34 11.45 -7.18 -3.38
N VAL A 35 11.07 -5.92 -3.17
CA VAL A 35 10.29 -5.13 -4.14
C VAL A 35 11.09 -5.01 -5.46
N PRO A 36 10.45 -5.15 -6.64
CA PRO A 36 11.17 -5.08 -7.92
C PRO A 36 11.94 -3.77 -8.12
N ASP A 37 13.11 -3.86 -8.73
CA ASP A 37 14.03 -2.70 -8.84
C ASP A 37 13.46 -1.53 -9.64
N HIS A 38 12.60 -1.81 -10.61
CA HIS A 38 11.95 -0.80 -11.45
C HIS A 38 10.91 0.05 -10.69
N VAL A 39 10.51 -0.36 -9.48
CA VAL A 39 9.53 0.37 -8.67
C VAL A 39 10.18 1.66 -8.12
N PRO A 40 9.58 2.85 -8.36
CA PRO A 40 10.10 4.11 -7.85
C PRO A 40 10.18 4.13 -6.32
N GLY A 41 11.29 4.66 -5.76
CA GLY A 41 11.54 4.67 -4.31
C GLY A 41 10.42 5.31 -3.49
N GLU A 42 9.74 6.30 -4.06
CA GLU A 42 8.65 7.04 -3.42
C GLU A 42 7.41 6.18 -3.12
N ILE A 43 7.11 5.19 -3.95
CA ILE A 43 5.94 4.31 -3.79
C ILE A 43 6.29 2.99 -3.09
N ARG A 44 7.57 2.59 -3.04
CA ARG A 44 8.02 1.29 -2.48
C ARG A 44 7.45 0.95 -1.09
N HIS A 45 7.22 1.96 -0.24
CA HIS A 45 6.64 1.77 1.09
C HIS A 45 5.21 1.21 1.08
N ALA A 46 4.51 1.32 -0.05
CA ALA A 46 3.14 0.87 -0.27
C ALA A 46 3.05 -0.36 -1.19
N VAL A 47 4.18 -0.93 -1.61
CA VAL A 47 4.21 -2.09 -2.53
C VAL A 47 4.44 -3.38 -1.75
N PHE A 48 3.61 -4.38 -2.03
CA PHE A 48 3.62 -5.67 -1.34
C PHE A 48 3.35 -6.80 -2.32
N HIS A 49 3.90 -7.99 -2.05
CA HIS A 49 3.52 -9.18 -2.80
C HIS A 49 2.33 -9.86 -2.09
N VAL A 50 1.20 -9.95 -2.77
CA VAL A 50 -0.03 -10.59 -2.30
C VAL A 50 -0.11 -11.99 -2.91
N ALA A 51 -0.28 -13.02 -2.09
CA ALA A 51 -0.03 -14.41 -2.48
C ALA A 51 -0.81 -14.88 -3.73
N ASP A 52 -2.05 -14.42 -3.88
CA ASP A 52 -2.96 -14.78 -4.97
C ASP A 52 -3.08 -13.70 -6.07
N ARG A 53 -2.40 -12.55 -5.91
CA ARG A 53 -2.50 -11.39 -6.82
C ARG A 53 -1.16 -10.89 -7.37
N GLY A 54 -0.04 -11.36 -6.84
CA GLY A 54 1.30 -10.91 -7.23
C GLY A 54 1.68 -9.57 -6.59
N TRP A 55 2.47 -8.75 -7.29
CA TRP A 55 2.86 -7.43 -6.78
C TRP A 55 1.70 -6.46 -6.85
N CYS A 56 1.35 -5.88 -5.70
CA CYS A 56 0.28 -4.92 -5.56
C CYS A 56 0.74 -3.66 -4.82
N VAL A 57 0.00 -2.58 -5.03
CA VAL A 57 0.12 -1.30 -4.37
C VAL A 57 -1.07 -1.11 -3.45
N TRP A 58 -0.81 -0.72 -2.20
CA TRP A 58 -1.83 -0.28 -1.26
C TRP A 58 -2.36 1.10 -1.64
N ALA A 59 -3.54 1.16 -2.25
CA ALA A 59 -4.04 2.36 -2.90
C ALA A 59 -5.55 2.61 -2.70
N THR A 60 -5.99 3.82 -3.00
CA THR A 60 -7.40 4.24 -3.02
C THR A 60 -7.71 5.02 -4.30
N THR A 61 -8.97 5.02 -4.72
CA THR A 61 -9.50 5.90 -5.76
C THR A 61 -10.28 7.09 -5.18
N SER A 62 -10.50 7.13 -3.87
CA SER A 62 -11.20 8.22 -3.17
C SER A 62 -10.46 9.54 -3.35
N ASP A 63 -11.18 10.60 -3.72
CA ASP A 63 -10.68 11.96 -3.83
C ASP A 63 -10.68 12.73 -2.49
N GLU A 64 -11.19 12.11 -1.42
CA GLU A 64 -11.24 12.71 -0.09
C GLU A 64 -9.85 13.01 0.50
N GLU A 65 -9.72 14.07 1.29
CA GLU A 65 -8.45 14.45 1.91
C GLU A 65 -7.98 13.41 2.95
N ILE A 66 -8.94 12.85 3.71
CA ILE A 66 -8.70 11.86 4.75
C ILE A 66 -9.30 10.54 4.28
N VAL A 67 -8.45 9.54 4.08
CA VAL A 67 -8.88 8.21 3.62
C VAL A 67 -8.54 7.17 4.68
N THR A 68 -9.54 6.39 5.07
CA THR A 68 -9.38 5.30 6.04
C THR A 68 -8.72 4.07 5.41
N PRO A 69 -8.12 3.17 6.21
CA PRO A 69 -7.58 1.91 5.70
C PRO A 69 -8.62 1.03 5.00
N ALA A 70 -9.90 1.12 5.38
CA ALA A 70 -10.97 0.33 4.78
C ALA A 70 -11.31 0.76 3.35
N GLU A 71 -11.03 2.01 2.99
CA GLU A 71 -11.25 2.60 1.65
C GLU A 71 -10.08 2.39 0.69
N ARG A 72 -9.12 1.54 1.11
CA ARG A 72 -7.96 1.17 0.32
C ARG A 72 -8.03 -0.30 -0.04
N ASP A 73 -7.35 -0.66 -1.13
CA ASP A 73 -7.20 -2.04 -1.58
C ASP A 73 -5.83 -2.28 -2.21
N PHE A 74 -5.57 -3.54 -2.58
CA PHE A 74 -4.36 -4.00 -3.25
C PHE A 74 -4.55 -3.93 -4.77
N TYR A 75 -4.11 -2.83 -5.38
CA TYR A 75 -4.16 -2.64 -6.83
C TYR A 75 -2.95 -3.29 -7.50
N PRO A 76 -3.09 -4.00 -8.64
CA PRO A 76 -1.95 -4.57 -9.35
C PRO A 76 -0.88 -3.52 -9.68
N LEU A 77 0.39 -3.82 -9.40
CA LEU A 77 1.49 -2.89 -9.60
C LEU A 77 1.61 -2.43 -11.07
N ASP A 78 1.40 -3.35 -12.01
CA ASP A 78 1.48 -3.10 -13.44
C ASP A 78 0.40 -2.13 -13.93
N ASP A 79 -0.74 -2.04 -13.24
CA ASP A 79 -1.81 -1.09 -13.55
C ASP A 79 -1.51 0.30 -12.95
N VAL A 80 -0.76 0.36 -11.84
CA VAL A 80 -0.49 1.61 -11.12
C VAL A 80 0.73 2.36 -11.68
N LEU A 81 1.79 1.66 -12.07
CA LEU A 81 3.05 2.30 -12.49
C LEU A 81 2.94 3.16 -13.76
N PRO A 82 2.17 2.78 -14.80
CA PRO A 82 1.97 3.62 -15.98
C PRO A 82 1.13 4.87 -15.69
N ASP A 83 0.30 4.82 -14.65
CA ASP A 83 -0.68 5.83 -14.30
C ASP A 83 -0.11 6.94 -13.39
N ARG A 84 -0.84 8.06 -13.32
CA ARG A 84 -0.55 9.14 -12.36
C ARG A 84 -1.05 8.76 -10.98
N TRP A 85 -0.15 8.38 -10.08
CA TRP A 85 -0.45 8.21 -8.67
C TRP A 85 0.06 9.40 -7.83
N SER A 86 -0.49 9.56 -6.63
CA SER A 86 0.00 10.54 -5.64
C SER A 86 -0.03 9.95 -4.23
N ARG A 87 0.82 10.46 -3.33
CA ARG A 87 0.83 9.98 -1.93
C ARG A 87 -0.43 10.45 -1.21
N VAL A 88 -1.04 9.56 -0.42
CA VAL A 88 -2.17 9.92 0.47
C VAL A 88 -1.84 9.50 1.88
N GLY A 89 -1.56 10.50 2.72
CA GLY A 89 -1.06 10.27 4.08
C GLY A 89 0.29 9.53 4.09
N TRP A 90 0.54 8.82 5.19
CA TRP A 90 1.78 8.05 5.38
C TRP A 90 1.70 6.61 4.87
N HIS A 91 0.50 6.15 4.49
CA HIS A 91 0.20 4.74 4.27
C HIS A 91 -0.55 4.52 2.95
N GLY A 92 0.19 4.52 1.85
CA GLY A 92 -0.35 4.21 0.53
C GLY A 92 -0.46 5.39 -0.40
N VAL A 93 -1.09 5.14 -1.55
CA VAL A 93 -1.22 6.12 -2.64
C VAL A 93 -2.66 6.28 -3.10
N ARG A 94 -2.93 7.34 -3.84
CA ARG A 94 -4.13 7.51 -4.65
C ARG A 94 -3.80 7.21 -6.08
N VAL A 95 -4.70 6.49 -6.73
CA VAL A 95 -4.65 6.13 -8.15
C VAL A 95 -5.88 6.67 -8.86
N PRO A 96 -5.84 6.88 -10.18
CA PRO A 96 -7.01 7.29 -10.96
C PRO A 96 -8.17 6.30 -10.79
N ALA A 97 -9.42 6.80 -10.86
CA ALA A 97 -10.60 5.94 -10.84
C ALA A 97 -10.68 4.97 -12.04
N SER A 98 -9.93 5.26 -13.11
CA SER A 98 -9.79 4.37 -14.27
C SER A 98 -8.85 3.19 -14.04
N THR A 99 -8.01 3.24 -12.99
CA THR A 99 -7.13 2.12 -12.64
C THR A 99 -8.00 0.97 -12.16
N ALA A 100 -7.86 -0.19 -12.80
CA ALA A 100 -8.70 -1.33 -12.52
C ALA A 100 -8.56 -1.76 -11.05
N ALA A 101 -9.68 -1.79 -10.33
CA ALA A 101 -9.72 -2.43 -9.02
C ALA A 101 -9.44 -3.94 -9.17
N PRO A 102 -8.77 -4.55 -8.19
CA PRO A 102 -8.54 -5.99 -8.20
C PRO A 102 -9.87 -6.76 -8.28
N ARG A 103 -9.88 -7.89 -9.01
CA ARG A 103 -11.00 -8.84 -9.04
C ARG A 103 -11.02 -9.74 -7.79
#